data_AF-A0A0E3VW25-F1
#
_entry.id   AF-A0A0E3VW25-F1
#
_cell.length_a   1.000
_cell.length_b   1.000
_cell.length_c   1.000
_cell.angle_alpha   90.00
_cell.angle_beta   90.00
_cell.angle_gamma   90.00
#
_symmetry.space_group_name_H-M   'P 1'
#
loop_
_entity.id
_entity.type
_entity.pdbx_description
1 polymer ?
#
loop_
_entity_poly.entity_id
_entity_poly.type
_entity_poly.pdbx_seq_one_letter_code
_entity_poly.pdbx_strand_id
1 'polypeptide(L)'
;MPGITLIALISDLPGTKELKELSLAVNTPDGVVLVVGCSHPGIERIVEAATVINPKIHLVAGGFHLVVATDDAIEKIVIALKDKFRVENIAPGHCTGEPTFAALKKAFGARYIYAGLGTSLVIGPDINSNVRRGEAPALDDFAVYRKLASRED
;
A
#
# COMPACT_ATOMS: atom_id res chain seq x y z
N MET A 1 25.79 1.00 2.88
CA MET A 1 24.81 0.89 1.78
C MET A 1 23.59 0.16 2.32
N PRO A 2 22.36 0.59 2.01
CA PRO A 2 21.17 -0.17 2.36
C PRO A 2 21.19 -1.54 1.67
N GLY A 3 20.66 -2.56 2.34
CA GLY A 3 20.47 -3.88 1.72
C GLY A 3 19.27 -3.85 0.79
N ILE A 4 19.39 -4.42 -0.41
CA ILE A 4 18.30 -4.47 -1.39
C ILE A 4 17.93 -5.94 -1.63
N THR A 5 16.65 -6.27 -1.46
CA THR A 5 16.12 -7.62 -1.63
C THR A 5 14.88 -7.58 -2.51
N LEU A 6 14.77 -8.52 -3.44
CA LEU A 6 13.53 -8.75 -4.18
C LEU A 6 12.69 -9.80 -3.46
N ILE A 7 11.42 -9.49 -3.22
CA ILE A 7 10.41 -10.41 -2.69
C ILE A 7 9.60 -10.91 -3.89
N ALA A 8 9.73 -12.19 -4.20
CA ALA A 8 8.98 -12.84 -5.28
C ALA A 8 7.84 -13.66 -4.69
N LEU A 9 6.60 -13.31 -5.02
CA LEU A 9 5.40 -14.03 -4.60
C LEU A 9 4.52 -14.36 -5.80
N ILE A 10 3.71 -15.41 -5.66
CA ILE A 10 2.72 -15.83 -6.63
C ILE A 10 1.36 -15.67 -5.97
N SER A 11 0.42 -15.03 -6.67
CA SER A 11 -0.94 -14.84 -6.15
C SER A 11 -1.71 -16.16 -6.15
N ASP A 12 -2.42 -16.40 -5.06
CA ASP A 12 -3.44 -17.42 -4.90
C ASP A 12 -4.86 -16.83 -4.80
N LEU A 13 -5.00 -15.51 -4.92
CA LEU A 13 -6.28 -14.81 -4.78
C LEU A 13 -7.15 -14.95 -6.05
N PRO A 14 -8.49 -15.02 -5.90
CA PRO A 14 -9.40 -15.00 -7.05
C PRO A 14 -9.16 -13.79 -7.97
N GLY A 15 -9.30 -13.99 -9.28
CA GLY A 15 -9.08 -12.95 -10.30
C GLY A 15 -7.61 -12.71 -10.68
N THR A 16 -6.66 -13.09 -9.82
CA THR A 16 -5.22 -12.82 -10.03
C THR A 16 -4.34 -14.05 -9.84
N LYS A 17 -4.95 -15.23 -9.69
CA LYS A 17 -4.26 -16.49 -9.42
C LYS A 17 -3.12 -16.74 -10.42
N GLU A 18 -2.01 -17.27 -9.90
CA GLU A 18 -0.79 -17.59 -10.65
C GLU A 18 0.02 -16.38 -11.17
N LEU A 19 -0.48 -15.15 -10.98
CA LEU A 19 0.29 -13.96 -11.30
C LEU A 19 1.51 -13.88 -10.38
N LYS A 20 2.68 -13.77 -11.01
CA LYS A 20 3.97 -13.60 -10.36
C LYS A 20 4.22 -12.12 -10.17
N GLU A 21 4.51 -11.71 -8.95
CA GLU A 21 4.88 -10.33 -8.64
C GLU A 21 6.24 -10.27 -7.95
N LEU A 22 6.96 -9.18 -8.25
CA LEU A 22 8.16 -8.78 -7.55
C LEU A 22 7.88 -7.50 -6.78
N SER A 23 8.26 -7.50 -5.51
CA SER A 23 8.31 -6.29 -4.67
C SER A 23 9.76 -6.02 -4.26
N LEU A 24 10.10 -4.75 -4.10
CA LEU A 24 11.44 -4.31 -3.73
C LEU A 24 11.47 -3.92 -2.26
N ALA A 25 12.28 -4.62 -1.46
CA ALA A 25 12.55 -4.25 -0.08
C ALA A 25 13.94 -3.61 0.02
N VAL A 26 13.97 -2.36 0.48
CA VAL A 26 15.21 -1.62 0.77
C VAL A 26 15.35 -1.53 2.29
N ASN A 27 16.31 -2.28 2.85
CA ASN A 27 16.59 -2.29 4.28
C ASN A 27 17.48 -1.10 4.64
N THR A 28 16.90 -0.14 5.34
CA THR A 28 17.56 1.09 5.80
C THR A 28 17.75 1.07 7.32
N PRO A 29 18.58 1.97 7.89
CA PRO A 29 18.67 2.13 9.34
C PRO A 29 17.32 2.43 10.02
N ASP A 30 16.39 3.06 9.30
CA ASP A 30 15.08 3.45 9.81
C ASP A 30 14.03 2.34 9.67
N GLY A 31 14.35 1.23 9.00
CA GLY A 31 13.46 0.10 8.70
C GLY A 31 13.35 -0.19 7.21
N VAL A 32 12.47 -1.12 6.84
CA VAL A 32 12.24 -1.47 5.43
C VAL A 32 11.41 -0.39 4.74
N VAL A 33 11.92 0.10 3.61
CA VAL A 33 11.10 0.75 2.59
C VAL A 33 10.70 -0.30 1.57
N LEU A 34 9.41 -0.61 1.54
CA LEU A 34 8.81 -1.63 0.68
C LEU A 34 8.09 -0.95 -0.49
N VAL A 35 8.58 -1.18 -1.70
CA VAL A 35 7.95 -0.71 -2.95
C VAL A 35 7.26 -1.90 -3.61
N VAL A 36 5.95 -1.77 -3.82
CA VAL A 36 5.10 -2.81 -4.39
C VAL A 36 4.53 -2.38 -5.74
N GLY A 37 4.26 -3.36 -6.61
CA GLY A 37 3.54 -3.17 -7.87
C GLY A 37 2.05 -2.95 -7.64
N CYS A 38 1.23 -3.98 -7.91
CA CYS A 38 -0.19 -3.96 -7.57
C CYS A 38 -0.53 -4.73 -6.29
N SER A 39 0.33 -5.61 -5.80
CA SER A 39 0.05 -6.45 -4.63
C SER A 39 -1.01 -7.52 -4.89
N HIS A 40 -1.01 -8.12 -6.09
CA HIS A 40 -1.91 -9.22 -6.44
C HIS A 40 -1.86 -10.42 -5.46
N PRO A 41 -0.69 -10.82 -4.91
CA PRO A 41 -0.64 -11.85 -3.86
C PRO A 41 -1.20 -11.42 -2.49
N GLY A 42 -1.71 -10.19 -2.38
CA GLY A 42 -2.16 -9.57 -1.13
C GLY A 42 -1.04 -8.79 -0.45
N ILE A 43 -1.31 -7.53 -0.13
CA ILE A 43 -0.32 -6.65 0.51
C ILE A 43 0.18 -7.20 1.86
N GLU A 44 -0.68 -7.85 2.63
CA GLU A 44 -0.32 -8.44 3.92
C GLU A 44 0.75 -9.51 3.78
N ARG A 45 0.66 -10.37 2.75
CA ARG A 45 1.69 -11.40 2.47
C ARG A 45 3.02 -10.78 2.08
N ILE A 46 3.00 -9.71 1.30
CA ILE A 46 4.23 -9.01 0.88
C ILE A 46 4.89 -8.36 2.10
N VAL A 47 4.11 -7.68 2.95
CA VAL A 47 4.61 -7.06 4.18
C VAL A 47 5.15 -8.13 5.13
N GLU A 48 4.43 -9.24 5.32
CA GLU A 48 4.89 -10.37 6.13
C GLU A 48 6.23 -10.92 5.64
N ALA A 49 6.41 -11.12 4.33
CA ALA A 49 7.70 -11.52 3.75
C ALA A 49 8.80 -10.47 4.00
N ALA A 50 8.47 -9.18 3.95
CA ALA A 50 9.41 -8.11 4.26
C ALA A 50 9.85 -8.10 5.73
N THR A 51 8.97 -8.50 6.66
CA THR A 51 9.34 -8.57 8.10
C THR A 51 10.43 -9.58 8.41
N VAL A 52 10.65 -10.58 7.54
CA VAL A 52 11.76 -11.54 7.67
C VAL A 52 13.12 -10.86 7.43
N ILE A 53 13.15 -9.82 6.60
CA ILE A 53 14.38 -9.04 6.32
C ILE A 53 14.67 -8.10 7.49
N ASN A 54 13.64 -7.39 7.96
CA ASN A 54 13.69 -6.53 9.13
C ASN A 54 12.24 -6.32 9.63
N PRO A 55 11.96 -6.58 10.92
CA PRO A 55 10.60 -6.49 11.46
C PRO A 55 10.05 -5.05 11.48
N LYS A 56 10.89 -4.03 11.38
CA LYS A 56 10.47 -2.63 11.34
C LYS A 56 10.15 -2.22 9.89
N ILE A 57 8.88 -1.98 9.60
CA ILE A 57 8.41 -1.53 8.28
C ILE A 57 8.20 -0.02 8.30
N HIS A 58 9.14 0.71 7.70
CA HIS A 58 9.18 2.17 7.74
C HIS A 58 8.21 2.82 6.72
N LEU A 59 8.12 2.24 5.53
CA LEU A 59 7.24 2.73 4.46
C LEU A 59 6.76 1.58 3.58
N VAL A 60 5.47 1.60 3.23
CA VAL A 60 4.91 0.79 2.13
C VAL A 60 4.41 1.74 1.04
N ALA A 61 4.93 1.63 -0.17
CA ALA A 61 4.60 2.51 -1.30
C ALA A 61 4.22 1.71 -2.56
N GLY A 62 3.10 2.04 -3.20
CA GLY A 62 2.65 1.39 -4.44
C GLY A 62 1.15 1.08 -4.47
N GLY A 63 0.75 0.14 -5.34
CA GLY A 63 -0.63 -0.31 -5.49
C GLY A 63 -1.01 -1.45 -4.55
N PHE A 64 -2.26 -1.46 -4.09
CA PHE A 64 -2.77 -2.42 -3.12
C PHE A 64 -3.76 -3.43 -3.72
N HIS A 65 -4.21 -3.21 -4.96
CA HIS A 65 -5.18 -4.04 -5.69
C HIS A 65 -6.49 -4.30 -4.92
N LEU A 66 -7.07 -3.23 -4.37
CA LEU A 66 -8.31 -3.28 -3.57
C LEU A 66 -9.49 -2.55 -4.23
N VAL A 67 -9.41 -2.30 -5.54
CA VAL A 67 -10.44 -1.57 -6.32
C VAL A 67 -11.85 -2.12 -6.12
N VAL A 68 -11.98 -3.44 -6.08
CA VAL A 68 -13.26 -4.17 -5.94
C VAL A 68 -13.42 -4.84 -4.57
N ALA A 69 -12.56 -4.52 -3.60
CA ALA A 69 -12.64 -5.10 -2.27
C ALA A 69 -13.86 -4.57 -1.50
N THR A 70 -14.44 -5.44 -0.66
CA THR A 70 -15.52 -5.04 0.26
C THR A 70 -14.98 -4.18 1.39
N ASP A 71 -15.85 -3.36 2.01
CA ASP A 71 -15.46 -2.53 3.16
C ASP A 71 -14.84 -3.37 4.29
N ASP A 72 -15.44 -4.51 4.62
CA ASP A 72 -14.92 -5.43 5.64
C ASP A 72 -13.51 -5.95 5.31
N ALA A 73 -13.23 -6.23 4.03
CA ALA A 73 -11.91 -6.68 3.61
C ALA A 73 -10.87 -5.54 3.70
N ILE A 74 -11.26 -4.34 3.26
CA ILE A 74 -10.43 -3.13 3.36
C ILE A 74 -10.11 -2.84 4.82
N GLU A 75 -11.11 -2.86 5.70
CA GLU A 75 -10.92 -2.59 7.12
C GLU A 75 -9.96 -3.58 7.77
N LYS A 76 -10.12 -4.88 7.50
CA LYS A 76 -9.20 -5.92 8.00
C LYS A 76 -7.76 -5.68 7.56
N ILE A 77 -7.55 -5.36 6.28
CA ILE A 77 -6.21 -5.09 5.74
C ILE A 77 -5.62 -3.83 6.37
N VAL A 78 -6.39 -2.76 6.50
CA VAL A 78 -5.93 -1.50 7.12
C VAL A 78 -5.53 -1.73 8.58
N ILE A 79 -6.33 -2.49 9.33
CA ILE A 79 -6.03 -2.89 10.72
C ILE A 79 -4.75 -3.73 10.76
N ALA A 80 -4.61 -4.72 9.87
CA ALA A 80 -3.42 -5.55 9.84
C ALA A 80 -2.15 -4.73 9.56
N LEU A 81 -2.17 -3.85 8.55
CA LEU A 81 -1.04 -2.99 8.21
C LEU A 81 -0.67 -2.07 9.37
N LYS A 82 -1.67 -1.45 10.02
CA LYS A 82 -1.45 -0.47 11.08
C LYS A 82 -1.09 -1.12 12.43
N ASP A 83 -1.77 -2.19 12.81
CA ASP A 83 -1.73 -2.71 14.18
C ASP A 83 -0.91 -4.01 14.29
N LYS A 84 -1.07 -4.95 13.33
CA LYS A 84 -0.28 -6.20 13.30
C LYS A 84 1.15 -5.92 12.83
N PHE A 85 1.31 -5.31 11.66
CA PHE A 85 2.62 -5.06 11.04
C PHE A 85 3.25 -3.74 11.46
N ARG A 86 2.49 -2.86 12.14
CA ARG A 86 2.96 -1.56 12.66
C ARG A 86 3.69 -0.73 11.58
N VAL A 87 3.15 -0.74 10.37
CA VAL A 87 3.68 0.07 9.27
C VAL A 87 3.69 1.53 9.70
N GLU A 88 4.83 2.18 9.57
CA GLU A 88 4.99 3.55 10.07
C GLU A 88 4.35 4.56 9.12
N ASN A 89 4.67 4.48 7.82
CA ASN A 89 4.14 5.37 6.78
C ASN A 89 3.56 4.56 5.62
N ILE A 90 2.53 5.10 4.97
CA ILE A 90 1.90 4.48 3.81
C ILE A 90 1.80 5.47 2.66
N ALA A 91 2.19 5.02 1.47
CA ALA A 91 2.13 5.79 0.25
C ALA A 91 1.36 5.03 -0.85
N PRO A 92 0.03 4.90 -0.73
CA PRO A 92 -0.76 4.17 -1.72
C PRO A 92 -0.86 4.93 -3.04
N GLY A 93 -1.00 4.19 -4.14
CA GLY A 93 -1.21 4.70 -5.49
C GLY A 93 -1.96 3.72 -6.39
N HIS A 94 -2.08 4.06 -7.68
CA HIS A 94 -2.53 3.17 -8.76
C HIS A 94 -3.82 2.35 -8.45
N CYS A 95 -3.72 1.01 -8.41
CA CYS A 95 -4.83 0.06 -8.29
C CYS A 95 -5.36 -0.09 -6.84
N THR A 96 -5.13 0.90 -5.97
CA THR A 96 -5.60 0.85 -4.58
C THR A 96 -7.12 0.96 -4.47
N GLY A 97 -7.75 1.86 -5.24
CA GLY A 97 -9.19 2.12 -5.19
C GLY A 97 -9.61 3.12 -4.12
N GLU A 98 -10.63 3.94 -4.43
CA GLU A 98 -11.03 5.10 -3.63
C GLU A 98 -11.47 4.78 -2.19
N PRO A 99 -12.29 3.74 -1.93
CA PRO A 99 -12.63 3.36 -0.55
C PRO A 99 -11.39 3.02 0.29
N THR A 100 -10.41 2.34 -0.32
CA THR A 100 -9.15 1.97 0.34
C THR A 100 -8.25 3.19 0.56
N PHE A 101 -8.15 4.10 -0.40
CA PHE A 101 -7.44 5.37 -0.21
C PHE A 101 -7.99 6.13 1.00
N ALA A 102 -9.32 6.23 1.12
CA ALA A 102 -9.98 6.90 2.23
C ALA A 102 -9.74 6.18 3.57
N ALA A 103 -9.86 4.85 3.61
CA ALA A 103 -9.61 4.07 4.81
C ALA A 103 -8.16 4.19 5.30
N LEU A 104 -7.19 4.08 4.39
CA LEU A 104 -5.76 4.27 4.69
C LEU A 104 -5.47 5.69 5.17
N LYS A 105 -6.03 6.71 4.51
CA LYS A 105 -5.89 8.11 4.93
C LYS A 105 -6.43 8.32 6.34
N LYS A 106 -7.61 7.81 6.65
CA LYS A 106 -8.22 7.88 7.98
C LYS A 106 -7.34 7.20 9.04
N ALA A 107 -6.80 6.01 8.74
CA ALA A 107 -6.03 5.22 9.69
C ALA A 107 -4.61 5.75 9.93
N PHE A 108 -3.94 6.27 8.90
CA PHE A 108 -2.54 6.70 8.97
C PHE A 108 -2.37 8.21 9.20
N GLY A 109 -3.39 9.03 8.90
CA GLY A 109 -3.40 10.47 9.18
C GLY A 109 -2.20 11.19 8.58
N ALA A 110 -1.40 11.85 9.42
CA ALA A 110 -0.18 12.54 8.98
C ALA A 110 0.90 11.62 8.37
N ARG A 111 0.77 10.29 8.52
CA ARG A 111 1.69 9.27 7.99
C ARG A 111 1.21 8.69 6.64
N TYR A 112 0.13 9.24 6.09
CA TYR A 112 -0.37 8.95 4.75
C TYR A 112 0.22 9.93 3.73
N ILE A 113 0.66 9.39 2.58
CA ILE A 113 1.18 10.17 1.44
C ILE A 113 0.50 9.67 0.17
N TYR A 114 -0.09 10.55 -0.64
CA TYR A 114 -0.63 10.11 -1.94
C TYR A 114 0.50 9.91 -2.95
N ALA A 115 0.75 8.66 -3.36
CA ALA A 115 1.78 8.30 -4.34
C ALA A 115 1.26 8.44 -5.80
N GLY A 116 0.78 9.64 -6.14
CA GLY A 116 0.35 10.00 -7.49
C GLY A 116 1.52 10.32 -8.43
N LEU A 117 1.18 10.66 -9.69
CA LEU A 117 2.15 11.09 -10.68
C LEU A 117 2.93 12.32 -10.19
N GLY A 118 4.27 12.27 -10.33
CA GLY A 118 5.15 13.36 -9.94
C GLY A 118 5.47 13.42 -8.44
N THR A 119 4.89 12.54 -7.61
CA THR A 119 5.27 12.43 -6.20
C THR A 119 6.70 11.90 -6.06
N SER A 120 7.54 12.64 -5.34
CA SER A 120 8.88 12.26 -4.93
C SER A 120 8.89 12.02 -3.43
N LEU A 121 9.39 10.84 -3.02
CA LEU A 121 9.51 10.45 -1.61
C LEU A 121 10.99 10.49 -1.21
N VAL A 122 11.31 11.32 -0.23
CA VAL A 122 12.64 11.37 0.38
C VAL A 122 12.64 10.45 1.59
N ILE A 123 13.52 9.46 1.57
CA ILE A 123 13.65 8.47 2.64
C ILE A 123 14.71 8.94 3.64
N GLY A 124 14.38 8.86 4.92
CA GLY A 124 15.24 9.14 6.08
C GLY A 124 14.44 8.85 7.35
N PRO A 125 14.92 9.29 8.54
CA PRO A 125 14.19 9.06 9.80
C PRO A 125 12.74 9.57 9.77
N ASP A 126 12.53 10.69 9.07
CA ASP A 126 11.22 11.19 8.69
C ASP A 126 11.06 11.10 7.18
N ILE A 127 10.01 10.42 6.72
CA ILE A 127 9.67 10.44 5.28
C ILE A 127 9.26 11.87 4.88
N ASN A 128 9.75 12.39 3.78
CA ASN A 128 9.27 13.67 3.26
C ASN A 128 8.77 13.50 1.83
N SER A 129 7.84 14.35 1.41
CA SER A 129 7.30 14.35 0.05
C SER A 129 7.16 15.76 -0.49
N ASN A 130 7.34 15.92 -1.80
CA ASN A 130 7.04 17.17 -2.51
C ASN A 130 5.52 17.48 -2.58
N VAL A 131 4.68 16.50 -2.23
CA VAL A 131 3.23 16.64 -2.10
C VAL A 131 2.87 16.73 -0.62
N ARG A 132 1.81 17.49 -0.28
CA ARG A 132 1.32 17.60 1.10
C ARG A 132 0.84 16.25 1.64
N ARG A 133 1.31 15.89 2.83
CA ARG A 133 0.85 14.72 3.59
C ARG A 133 -0.63 14.85 3.92
N GLY A 134 -1.34 13.72 3.95
CA GLY A 134 -2.75 13.69 4.34
C GLY A 134 -3.73 14.33 3.34
N GLU A 135 -3.28 14.91 2.24
CA GLU A 135 -4.15 15.34 1.14
C GLU A 135 -4.25 14.21 0.10
N ALA A 136 -5.49 13.89 -0.28
CA ALA A 136 -5.83 12.95 -1.33
C ALA A 136 -7.08 13.55 -2.03
N PRO A 137 -7.36 13.21 -3.29
CA PRO A 137 -8.63 13.54 -3.92
C PRO A 137 -9.78 13.12 -2.98
N ALA A 138 -10.73 14.02 -2.74
CA ALA A 138 -11.93 13.68 -1.99
C ALA A 138 -12.92 13.04 -2.97
N LEU A 139 -13.35 11.81 -2.67
CA LEU A 139 -14.56 11.25 -3.26
C LEU A 139 -15.65 11.20 -2.19
N ASP A 140 -16.76 11.88 -2.49
CA ASP A 140 -17.85 12.06 -1.53
C ASP A 140 -18.87 10.90 -1.57
N ASP A 141 -18.84 10.07 -2.62
CA ASP A 141 -19.82 8.98 -2.83
C ASP A 141 -19.16 7.67 -3.32
N PHE A 142 -18.90 6.76 -2.38
CA PHE A 142 -18.36 5.43 -2.69
C PHE A 142 -19.38 4.50 -3.39
N ALA A 143 -20.68 4.75 -3.26
CA ALA A 143 -21.69 3.92 -3.91
C ALA A 143 -21.72 4.19 -5.43
N VAL A 144 -21.64 5.46 -5.83
CA VAL A 144 -21.46 5.86 -7.23
C VAL A 144 -20.13 5.34 -7.77
N TYR A 145 -19.05 5.51 -7.02
CA TYR A 145 -17.73 4.98 -7.40
C TYR A 145 -17.80 3.48 -7.69
N ARG A 146 -18.37 2.68 -6.77
CA ARG A 146 -18.49 1.23 -6.95
C ARG A 146 -19.32 0.85 -8.15
N LYS A 147 -20.44 1.56 -8.39
CA LYS A 147 -21.28 1.34 -9.57
C LYS A 147 -20.53 1.61 -10.87
N LEU A 148 -19.61 2.57 -10.89
CA LEU A 148 -18.74 2.85 -12.05
C LEU A 148 -17.62 1.82 -12.15
N ALA A 149 -16.97 1.46 -11.05
CA ALA A 149 -15.89 0.47 -11.02
C ALA A 149 -16.37 -0.95 -11.35
N SER A 150 -17.65 -1.26 -11.13
CA SER A 150 -18.27 -2.54 -11.47
C SER A 150 -18.84 -2.59 -12.90
N ARG A 151 -18.78 -1.49 -13.66
CA ARG A 151 -19.17 -1.48 -15.07
C ARG A 151 -17.94 -1.83 -15.90
N GLU A 152 -17.75 -3.12 -16.11
CA GLU A 152 -16.92 -3.61 -17.22
C GLU A 152 -17.74 -3.50 -18.52
N ASP A 153 -17.17 -2.81 -19.50
CA ASP A 153 -17.47 -3.08 -20.93
C ASP A 153 -16.73 -4.36 -21.35
#